data_AF-A0A833G208-F1
#
_entry.id   AF-A0A833G208-F1
#
_cell.length_a   1.000
_cell.length_b   1.000
_cell.length_c   1.000
_cell.angle_alpha   90.00
_cell.angle_beta   90.00
_cell.angle_gamma   90.00
#
_symmetry.space_group_name_H-M   'P 1'
#
loop_
_entity.id
_entity.type
_entity.pdbx_description
1 polymer ?
#
loop_
_entity_poly.entity_id
_entity_poly.type
_entity_poly.pdbx_seq_one_letter_code
_entity_poly.pdbx_strand_id
1 'polypeptide(L)'
;LGDMADIDFGDLLDYLALDPATRAILLYVESIHDARKFMSAGRIAARSKPVIVIKSGRSAAGAMAALSHTGALAGADHVYDAAFRRAGMLRVFELRELFEAVATLSSGQTAAGDRLAILTNGGGAGVLATDALEEHDGRLAVLSAETMAELDAVLPATWSRANPVDLIGDASGERYGKALSAVLLDRNTDAVLVMNCPTAVVDSLDGAKAVVECLESRDRMPAFTCWLGETATIESRRLFAANRIPTYETPNEAVRAFMQLVSYRRNQDLLLETPAGDADLPPPDRESARAIIATVLAEGRTMLTEPEAKAVLVAYAIPTVVTRTAADPAGARRAAEAIGRPVALKILSPDISHKSDVGGVRLDLDTPAAVEEAAREMLAHISARLPKARIGGFAVEEMVSRRGAVELLVGIADDATFGPVILFGQGGTAAELIGDRAVGLPPLNPILAG
;
A
#
# COMPACT_ATOMS: atom_id res chain seq x y z
N LEU A 1 22.67 9.94 -11.92
CA LEU A 1 23.45 11.10 -11.43
C LEU A 1 24.86 10.72 -10.99
N GLY A 2 25.33 9.50 -11.30
CA GLY A 2 26.60 9.00 -10.75
C GLY A 2 26.56 9.02 -9.22
N ASP A 3 27.67 9.41 -8.62
CA ASP A 3 27.88 9.37 -7.17
C ASP A 3 27.10 10.42 -6.38
N MET A 4 26.50 11.42 -7.04
CA MET A 4 25.80 12.55 -6.39
C MET A 4 26.69 13.24 -5.35
N ALA A 5 27.96 13.50 -5.69
CA ALA A 5 28.94 14.08 -4.76
C ALA A 5 28.66 15.55 -4.37
N ASP A 6 27.86 16.25 -5.16
CA ASP A 6 27.46 17.65 -4.93
C ASP A 6 25.97 17.82 -5.28
N ILE A 7 25.64 17.78 -6.58
CA ILE A 7 24.25 17.84 -7.06
C ILE A 7 23.54 16.50 -6.88
N ASP A 8 22.38 16.54 -6.22
CA ASP A 8 21.56 15.37 -5.92
C ASP A 8 20.15 15.42 -6.57
N PHE A 9 19.31 14.45 -6.23
CA PHE A 9 17.93 14.41 -6.71
C PHE A 9 17.10 15.63 -6.33
N GLY A 10 17.31 16.18 -5.13
CA GLY A 10 16.57 17.34 -4.65
C GLY A 10 16.85 18.57 -5.52
N ASP A 11 18.12 18.84 -5.83
CA ASP A 11 18.49 19.99 -6.68
C ASP A 11 17.87 19.89 -8.08
N LEU A 12 17.94 18.69 -8.68
CA LEU A 12 17.38 18.49 -10.01
C LEU A 12 15.86 18.50 -10.02
N LEU A 13 15.20 17.99 -8.98
CA LEU A 13 13.75 18.07 -8.87
C LEU A 13 13.29 19.53 -8.78
N ASP A 14 13.96 20.37 -7.98
CA ASP A 14 13.64 21.79 -7.88
C ASP A 14 13.88 22.53 -9.21
N TYR A 15 15.02 22.26 -9.86
CA TYR A 15 15.32 22.84 -11.18
C TYR A 15 14.30 22.42 -12.24
N LEU A 16 14.05 21.12 -12.37
CA LEU A 16 13.15 20.57 -13.38
C LEU A 16 11.68 20.91 -13.11
N ALA A 17 11.29 21.14 -11.85
CA ALA A 17 9.96 21.61 -11.51
C ALA A 17 9.65 22.98 -12.15
N LEU A 18 10.65 23.85 -12.25
CA LEU A 18 10.51 25.22 -12.77
C LEU A 18 10.77 25.34 -14.28
N ASP A 19 11.42 24.36 -14.90
CA ASP A 19 11.74 24.40 -16.33
C ASP A 19 10.48 24.23 -17.22
N PRO A 20 10.07 25.23 -18.03
CA PRO A 20 8.88 25.10 -18.88
C PRO A 20 9.01 24.06 -20.00
N ALA A 21 10.22 23.63 -20.37
CA ALA A 21 10.43 22.62 -21.40
C ALA A 21 10.16 21.19 -20.89
N THR A 22 10.37 20.95 -19.59
CA THR A 22 10.16 19.65 -18.96
C THR A 22 8.67 19.41 -18.68
N ARG A 23 8.11 18.31 -19.23
CA ARG A 23 6.70 17.91 -19.02
C ARG A 23 6.50 16.80 -17.99
N ALA A 24 7.49 15.92 -17.81
CA ALA A 24 7.50 14.85 -16.84
C ALA A 24 8.94 14.59 -16.38
N ILE A 25 9.10 14.10 -15.14
CA ILE A 25 10.40 13.81 -14.53
C ILE A 25 10.49 12.32 -14.24
N LEU A 26 11.59 11.70 -14.66
CA LEU A 26 11.78 10.26 -14.66
C LEU A 26 13.00 9.95 -13.81
N LEU A 27 12.79 9.27 -12.68
CA LEU A 27 13.81 9.01 -11.68
C LEU A 27 14.14 7.52 -11.64
N TYR A 28 15.41 7.19 -11.81
CA TYR A 28 15.97 5.91 -11.37
C TYR A 28 16.76 6.15 -10.09
N VAL A 29 16.28 5.57 -8.98
CA VAL A 29 16.78 5.82 -7.63
C VAL A 29 17.41 4.56 -7.08
N GLU A 30 18.66 4.65 -6.62
CA GLU A 30 19.34 3.56 -5.91
C GLU A 30 19.31 3.80 -4.39
N SER A 31 19.68 5.02 -3.99
CA SER A 31 19.65 5.52 -2.62
C SER A 31 19.30 7.01 -2.60
N ILE A 32 18.82 7.49 -1.46
CA ILE A 32 18.64 8.92 -1.16
C ILE A 32 19.52 9.25 0.04
N HIS A 33 20.33 10.31 -0.07
CA HIS A 33 21.24 10.73 1.00
C HIS A 33 20.61 11.83 1.88
N ASP A 34 19.96 12.83 1.28
CA ASP A 34 19.20 13.86 1.98
C ASP A 34 17.70 13.68 1.75
N ALA A 35 17.04 12.97 2.66
CA ALA A 35 15.62 12.71 2.58
C ALA A 35 14.76 13.98 2.72
N ARG A 36 15.19 14.97 3.51
CA ARG A 36 14.39 16.19 3.72
C ARG A 36 14.37 17.02 2.44
N LYS A 37 15.54 17.21 1.83
CA LYS A 37 15.68 17.91 0.55
C LYS A 37 14.93 17.18 -0.56
N PHE A 38 15.09 15.85 -0.67
CA PHE A 38 14.36 15.03 -1.63
C PHE A 38 12.85 15.14 -1.47
N MET A 39 12.32 15.00 -0.25
CA MET A 39 10.89 15.07 0.00
C MET A 39 10.32 16.46 -0.28
N SER A 40 11.05 17.53 0.07
CA SER A 40 10.63 18.89 -0.21
C SER A 40 10.56 19.16 -1.71
N ALA A 41 11.66 18.94 -2.44
CA ALA A 41 11.74 19.17 -3.87
C ALA A 41 10.81 18.25 -4.66
N GLY A 42 10.71 16.99 -4.23
CA GLY A 42 9.82 15.99 -4.79
C GLY A 42 8.35 16.40 -4.72
N ARG A 43 7.89 16.93 -3.58
CA ARG A 43 6.53 17.45 -3.43
C ARG A 43 6.29 18.67 -4.32
N ILE A 44 7.26 19.56 -4.47
CA ILE A 44 7.14 20.73 -5.36
C ILE A 44 7.01 20.27 -6.81
N ALA A 45 7.90 19.38 -7.26
CA ALA A 45 7.90 18.82 -8.60
C ALA A 45 6.61 18.04 -8.91
N ALA A 46 6.18 17.17 -7.99
CA ALA A 46 5.00 16.33 -8.17
C ALA A 46 3.67 17.12 -8.23
N ARG A 47 3.62 18.33 -7.64
CA ARG A 47 2.45 19.22 -7.74
C ARG A 47 2.31 19.88 -9.09
N SER A 48 3.41 20.06 -9.82
CA SER A 48 3.41 20.76 -11.10
C SER A 48 3.50 19.79 -12.29
N LYS A 49 4.13 18.63 -12.10
CA LYS A 49 4.47 17.69 -13.18
C LYS A 49 4.38 16.24 -12.69
N PRO A 50 4.04 15.30 -13.58
CA PRO A 50 4.23 13.88 -13.29
C PRO A 50 5.69 13.57 -12.94
N VAL A 51 5.90 12.99 -11.76
CA VAL A 51 7.20 12.46 -11.31
C VAL A 51 7.06 10.95 -11.17
N ILE A 52 7.81 10.21 -11.98
CA ILE A 52 7.74 8.75 -12.05
C ILE A 52 9.07 8.20 -11.56
N VAL A 53 9.03 7.25 -10.64
CA VAL A 53 10.21 6.72 -9.97
C VAL A 53 10.30 5.19 -10.07
N ILE A 54 11.47 4.70 -10.47
CA ILE A 54 11.87 3.31 -10.31
C ILE A 54 12.94 3.23 -9.23
N LYS A 55 12.72 2.38 -8.22
CA LYS A 55 13.67 2.12 -7.13
C LYS A 55 14.35 0.78 -7.34
N SER A 56 15.68 0.79 -7.49
CA SER A 56 16.48 -0.43 -7.53
C SER A 56 16.77 -0.95 -6.11
N GLY A 57 17.34 -2.15 -5.99
CA GLY A 57 17.73 -2.70 -4.68
C GLY A 57 16.58 -3.02 -3.71
N ARG A 58 15.44 -3.49 -4.23
CA ARG A 58 14.18 -3.70 -3.48
C ARG A 58 14.23 -4.90 -2.51
N SER A 59 14.92 -5.97 -2.90
CA SER A 59 15.07 -7.18 -2.08
C SER A 59 16.30 -7.07 -1.20
N ALA A 60 16.40 -7.86 -0.12
CA ALA A 60 17.63 -7.91 0.68
C ALA A 60 18.88 -8.18 -0.17
N ALA A 61 18.78 -9.10 -1.14
CA ALA A 61 19.86 -9.38 -2.10
C ALA A 61 20.14 -8.18 -3.03
N GLY A 62 19.09 -7.50 -3.52
CA GLY A 62 19.24 -6.31 -4.35
C GLY A 62 19.81 -5.11 -3.59
N ALA A 63 19.42 -4.93 -2.33
CA ALA A 63 19.94 -3.92 -1.42
C ALA A 63 21.43 -4.15 -1.15
N MET A 64 21.85 -5.41 -0.98
CA MET A 64 23.26 -5.78 -0.86
C MET A 64 24.05 -5.57 -2.16
N ALA A 65 23.46 -5.87 -3.32
CA ALA A 65 24.07 -5.58 -4.62
C ALA A 65 24.23 -4.05 -4.82
N ALA A 66 23.21 -3.27 -4.49
CA ALA A 66 23.28 -1.80 -4.52
C ALA A 66 24.34 -1.27 -3.54
N LEU A 67 24.40 -1.80 -2.31
CA LEU A 67 25.44 -1.45 -1.32
C LEU A 67 26.86 -1.72 -1.86
N SER A 68 27.07 -2.84 -2.56
CA SER A 68 28.38 -3.14 -3.15
C SER A 68 28.76 -2.20 -4.30
N HIS A 69 27.77 -1.54 -4.92
CA HIS A 69 27.95 -0.61 -6.02
C HIS A 69 28.06 0.85 -5.56
N THR A 70 27.29 1.26 -4.54
CA THR A 70 27.18 2.67 -4.09
C THR A 70 27.70 2.95 -2.69
N GLY A 71 28.00 1.91 -1.90
CA GLY A 71 28.50 2.05 -0.53
C GLY A 71 27.48 2.50 0.51
N ALA A 72 26.22 2.75 0.13
CA ALA A 72 25.13 3.14 1.03
C ALA A 72 24.15 1.99 1.28
N LEU A 73 23.73 1.81 2.54
CA LEU A 73 22.70 0.83 2.88
C LEU A 73 21.37 1.28 2.29
N ALA A 74 20.79 0.47 1.40
CA ALA A 74 19.44 0.75 0.91
C ALA A 74 18.45 0.62 2.07
N GLY A 75 17.76 1.72 2.41
CA GLY A 75 16.66 1.72 3.37
C GLY A 75 15.52 0.80 2.92
N ALA A 76 14.60 0.50 3.83
CA ALA A 76 13.60 -0.53 3.58
C ALA A 76 12.65 -0.13 2.43
N ASP A 77 12.42 -1.05 1.48
CA ASP A 77 11.73 -0.74 0.22
C ASP A 77 10.30 -0.20 0.41
N HIS A 78 9.62 -0.66 1.45
CA HIS A 78 8.28 -0.20 1.84
C HIS A 78 8.28 1.22 2.41
N VAL A 79 9.39 1.67 3.01
CA VAL A 79 9.55 3.06 3.47
C VAL A 79 9.73 4.00 2.26
N TYR A 80 10.57 3.60 1.29
CA TYR A 80 10.70 4.34 0.02
C TYR A 80 9.35 4.44 -0.71
N ASP A 81 8.59 3.35 -0.76
CA ASP A 81 7.26 3.35 -1.35
C ASP A 81 6.32 4.35 -0.67
N ALA A 82 6.24 4.31 0.66
CA ALA A 82 5.45 5.26 1.44
C ALA A 82 5.91 6.71 1.24
N ALA A 83 7.21 6.95 1.13
CA ALA A 83 7.79 8.26 0.87
C ALA A 83 7.41 8.79 -0.52
N PHE A 84 7.52 7.96 -1.56
CA PHE A 84 7.14 8.35 -2.93
C PHE A 84 5.64 8.67 -3.03
N ARG A 85 4.78 7.82 -2.46
CA ARG A 85 3.33 8.06 -2.41
C ARG A 85 3.02 9.38 -1.72
N ARG A 86 3.63 9.62 -0.55
CA ARG A 86 3.47 10.86 0.21
C ARG A 86 4.01 12.10 -0.51
N ALA A 87 5.04 11.93 -1.34
CA ALA A 87 5.57 13.00 -2.17
C ALA A 87 4.72 13.27 -3.41
N GLY A 88 3.69 12.46 -3.70
CA GLY A 88 2.86 12.58 -4.90
C GLY A 88 3.46 11.94 -6.15
N MET A 89 4.54 11.17 -6.00
CA MET A 89 5.24 10.51 -7.10
C MET A 89 4.57 9.18 -7.46
N LEU A 90 4.61 8.78 -8.73
CA LEU A 90 4.20 7.46 -9.17
C LEU A 90 5.40 6.51 -9.15
N ARG A 91 5.35 5.47 -8.32
CA ARG A 91 6.35 4.40 -8.35
C ARG A 91 6.00 3.37 -9.42
N VAL A 92 7.02 2.91 -10.15
CA VAL A 92 6.98 1.79 -11.09
C VAL A 92 8.09 0.79 -10.78
N PHE A 93 7.98 -0.42 -11.31
CA PHE A 93 8.82 -1.56 -10.94
C PHE A 93 9.72 -2.05 -12.07
N GLU A 94 9.43 -1.67 -13.31
CA GLU A 94 10.23 -2.01 -14.48
C GLU A 94 10.56 -0.79 -15.34
N LEU A 95 11.66 -0.86 -16.10
CA LEU A 95 12.05 0.23 -16.98
C LEU A 95 11.01 0.47 -18.08
N ARG A 96 10.36 -0.59 -18.56
CA ARG A 96 9.28 -0.46 -19.56
C ARG A 96 8.09 0.32 -18.99
N GLU A 97 7.70 0.02 -17.76
CA GLU A 97 6.61 0.71 -17.06
C GLU A 97 6.86 2.21 -16.89
N LEU A 98 8.12 2.62 -16.77
CA LEU A 98 8.51 4.03 -16.69
C LEU A 98 8.10 4.79 -17.97
N PHE A 99 8.30 4.20 -19.16
CA PHE A 99 7.87 4.80 -20.42
C PHE A 99 6.36 4.72 -20.64
N GLU A 100 5.74 3.60 -20.25
CA GLU A 100 4.28 3.42 -20.31
C GLU A 100 3.55 4.43 -19.42
N ALA A 101 4.04 4.64 -18.19
CA ALA A 101 3.51 5.62 -17.26
C ALA A 101 3.63 7.05 -17.83
N VAL A 102 4.76 7.41 -18.46
CA VAL A 102 4.91 8.71 -19.13
C VAL A 102 3.89 8.87 -20.25
N ALA A 103 3.76 7.86 -21.13
CA ALA A 103 2.83 7.93 -22.25
C ALA A 103 1.39 8.14 -21.76
N THR A 104 1.03 7.46 -20.67
CA THR A 104 -0.29 7.55 -20.04
C THR A 104 -0.52 8.90 -19.37
N LEU A 105 0.37 9.31 -18.46
CA LEU A 105 0.22 10.55 -17.68
C LEU A 105 0.39 11.81 -18.55
N SER A 106 1.17 11.73 -19.63
CA SER A 106 1.36 12.84 -20.57
C SER A 106 0.20 13.00 -21.55
N SER A 107 -0.74 12.06 -21.61
CA SER A 107 -1.95 12.17 -22.44
C SER A 107 -2.91 13.25 -21.94
N GLY A 108 -2.76 13.71 -20.70
CA GLY A 108 -3.65 14.68 -20.05
C GLY A 108 -4.92 14.07 -19.46
N GLN A 109 -5.09 12.75 -19.56
CA GLN A 109 -6.20 12.03 -18.97
C GLN A 109 -6.07 11.99 -17.44
N THR A 110 -7.21 12.05 -16.75
CA THR A 110 -7.29 11.92 -15.29
C THR A 110 -8.41 10.94 -14.93
N ALA A 111 -8.10 9.90 -14.17
CA ALA A 111 -9.11 8.93 -13.73
C ALA A 111 -10.02 9.56 -12.67
N ALA A 112 -11.33 9.57 -12.91
CA ALA A 112 -12.34 10.05 -11.97
C ALA A 112 -12.61 9.08 -10.80
N GLY A 113 -12.08 7.87 -10.87
CA GLY A 113 -12.12 6.84 -9.83
C GLY A 113 -11.36 5.60 -10.28
N ASP A 114 -11.68 4.45 -9.72
CA ASP A 114 -10.99 3.16 -9.94
C ASP A 114 -11.88 2.10 -10.63
N ARG A 115 -13.02 2.52 -11.20
CA ARG A 115 -13.97 1.63 -11.89
C ARG A 115 -13.72 1.61 -13.40
N LEU A 116 -13.26 0.45 -13.90
CA LEU A 116 -12.97 0.23 -15.32
C LEU A 116 -14.11 -0.48 -16.04
N ALA A 117 -14.60 0.08 -17.14
CA ALA A 117 -15.40 -0.66 -18.10
C ALA A 117 -14.51 -1.24 -19.20
N ILE A 118 -14.71 -2.51 -19.55
CA ILE A 118 -13.92 -3.20 -20.58
C ILE A 118 -14.85 -3.53 -21.75
N LEU A 119 -14.48 -3.10 -22.95
CA LEU A 119 -15.13 -3.51 -24.20
C LEU A 119 -14.16 -4.39 -24.97
N THR A 120 -14.60 -5.55 -25.43
CA THR A 120 -13.74 -6.49 -26.17
C THR A 120 -14.55 -7.25 -27.20
N ASN A 121 -13.97 -7.61 -28.34
CA ASN A 121 -14.58 -8.57 -29.28
C ASN A 121 -14.13 -10.03 -29.03
N GLY A 122 -13.32 -10.27 -27.99
CA GLY A 122 -12.85 -11.59 -27.61
C GLY A 122 -12.96 -11.80 -26.11
N GLY A 123 -13.89 -12.68 -25.69
CA GLY A 123 -14.12 -13.00 -24.28
C GLY A 123 -12.86 -13.45 -23.53
N GLY A 124 -11.98 -14.24 -24.16
CA GLY A 124 -10.72 -14.67 -23.52
C GLY A 124 -9.78 -13.52 -23.16
N ALA A 125 -9.69 -12.49 -24.01
CA ALA A 125 -8.90 -11.29 -23.70
C ALA A 125 -9.55 -10.44 -22.61
N GLY A 126 -10.89 -10.43 -22.55
CA GLY A 126 -11.65 -9.78 -21.46
C GLY A 126 -11.42 -10.45 -20.10
N VAL A 127 -11.34 -11.78 -20.06
CA VAL A 127 -10.98 -12.52 -18.84
C VAL A 127 -9.57 -12.16 -18.38
N LEU A 128 -8.57 -12.19 -19.27
CA LEU A 128 -7.20 -11.79 -18.93
C LEU A 128 -7.11 -10.35 -18.41
N ALA A 129 -7.87 -9.43 -18.98
CA ALA A 129 -7.94 -8.05 -18.50
C ALA A 129 -8.60 -7.96 -17.11
N THR A 130 -9.62 -8.79 -16.84
CA THR A 130 -10.29 -8.85 -15.54
C THR A 130 -9.36 -9.40 -14.47
N ASP A 131 -8.69 -10.52 -14.74
CA ASP A 131 -7.71 -11.12 -13.83
C ASP A 131 -6.59 -10.13 -13.50
N ALA A 132 -6.03 -9.47 -14.52
CA ALA A 132 -5.01 -8.44 -14.32
C ALA A 132 -5.51 -7.24 -13.51
N LEU A 133 -6.81 -6.90 -13.60
CA LEU A 133 -7.39 -5.79 -12.84
C LEU A 133 -7.53 -6.17 -11.36
N GLU A 134 -7.98 -7.39 -11.07
CA GLU A 134 -8.07 -7.91 -9.70
C GLU A 134 -6.69 -8.06 -9.05
N GLU A 135 -5.68 -8.53 -9.80
CA GLU A 135 -4.29 -8.62 -9.32
C GLU A 135 -3.69 -7.27 -8.89
N HIS A 136 -4.25 -6.16 -9.39
CA HIS A 136 -3.85 -4.80 -9.05
C HIS A 136 -4.83 -4.09 -8.10
N ASP A 137 -5.75 -4.83 -7.46
CA ASP A 137 -6.79 -4.30 -6.57
C ASP A 137 -7.72 -3.27 -7.27
N GLY A 138 -7.84 -3.37 -8.58
CA GLY A 138 -8.76 -2.57 -9.39
C GLY A 138 -10.19 -3.11 -9.36
N ARG A 139 -11.14 -2.34 -9.88
CA ARG A 139 -12.56 -2.71 -9.84
C ARG A 139 -13.20 -2.59 -11.21
N LEU A 140 -13.97 -3.60 -11.61
CA LEU A 140 -14.84 -3.47 -12.76
C LEU A 140 -16.01 -2.52 -12.44
N ALA A 141 -16.36 -1.68 -13.41
CA ALA A 141 -17.56 -0.86 -13.35
C ALA A 141 -18.81 -1.75 -13.35
N VAL A 142 -19.78 -1.42 -12.50
CA VAL A 142 -21.12 -2.02 -12.51
C VAL A 142 -22.02 -1.14 -13.36
N LEU A 143 -22.23 -1.56 -14.61
CA LEU A 143 -22.98 -0.78 -15.60
C LEU A 143 -24.42 -0.52 -15.13
N SER A 144 -24.90 0.70 -15.35
CA SER A 144 -26.27 1.10 -15.02
C SER A 144 -27.31 0.35 -15.86
N ALA A 145 -28.54 0.27 -15.36
CA ALA A 145 -29.63 -0.38 -16.09
C ALA A 145 -29.92 0.32 -17.43
N GLU A 146 -29.73 1.64 -17.47
CA GLU A 146 -29.83 2.47 -18.67
C GLU A 146 -28.77 2.08 -19.71
N THR A 147 -27.50 1.98 -19.30
CA THR A 147 -26.42 1.54 -20.20
C THR A 147 -26.63 0.11 -20.68
N MET A 148 -27.10 -0.79 -19.81
CA MET A 148 -27.43 -2.17 -20.19
C MET A 148 -28.51 -2.24 -21.26
N ALA A 149 -29.56 -1.40 -21.17
CA ALA A 149 -30.63 -1.34 -22.16
C ALA A 149 -30.15 -0.80 -23.52
N GLU A 150 -29.29 0.23 -23.52
CA GLU A 150 -28.67 0.75 -24.74
C GLU A 150 -27.75 -0.30 -25.40
N LEU A 151 -26.97 -1.04 -24.61
CA LEU A 151 -26.14 -2.13 -25.11
C LEU A 151 -26.98 -3.28 -25.68
N ASP A 152 -28.07 -3.69 -25.03
CA ASP A 152 -28.99 -4.71 -25.54
C ASP A 152 -29.63 -4.31 -26.88
N ALA A 153 -29.80 -3.02 -27.16
CA ALA A 153 -30.37 -2.53 -28.42
C ALA A 153 -29.37 -2.58 -29.60
N VAL A 154 -28.06 -2.54 -29.33
CA VAL A 154 -27.02 -2.45 -30.36
C VAL A 154 -26.16 -3.71 -30.49
N LEU A 155 -26.17 -4.58 -29.48
CA LEU A 155 -25.38 -5.81 -29.45
C LEU A 155 -26.22 -7.06 -29.81
N PRO A 156 -25.60 -8.11 -30.39
CA PRO A 156 -26.27 -9.36 -30.65
C PRO A 156 -26.80 -10.00 -29.36
N ALA A 157 -27.89 -10.76 -29.43
CA ALA A 157 -28.51 -11.39 -28.26
C ALA A 157 -27.57 -12.31 -27.44
N THR A 158 -26.45 -12.75 -28.04
CA THR A 158 -25.42 -13.62 -27.44
C THR A 158 -24.33 -12.86 -26.68
N TRP A 159 -24.37 -11.53 -26.60
CA TRP A 159 -23.39 -10.75 -25.84
C TRP A 159 -23.45 -11.05 -24.33
N SER A 160 -22.37 -10.74 -23.62
CA SER A 160 -22.12 -11.18 -22.23
C SER A 160 -23.16 -10.69 -21.20
N ARG A 161 -23.82 -9.55 -21.43
CA ARG A 161 -24.67 -8.84 -20.45
C ARG A 161 -23.96 -8.59 -19.11
N ALA A 162 -22.66 -8.33 -19.19
CA ALA A 162 -21.80 -8.05 -18.06
C ALA A 162 -20.69 -7.07 -18.47
N ASN A 163 -19.86 -6.70 -17.51
CA ASN A 163 -18.55 -6.10 -17.74
C ASN A 163 -17.51 -7.20 -17.47
N PRO A 164 -16.67 -7.61 -18.44
CA PRO A 164 -16.47 -7.05 -19.78
C PRO A 164 -17.66 -7.17 -20.73
N VAL A 165 -17.88 -6.11 -21.52
CA VAL A 165 -18.85 -6.05 -22.61
C VAL A 165 -18.27 -6.77 -23.83
N ASP A 166 -18.74 -7.98 -24.11
CA ASP A 166 -18.30 -8.79 -25.25
C ASP A 166 -19.08 -8.42 -26.52
N LEU A 167 -18.39 -7.77 -27.46
CA LEU A 167 -18.91 -7.33 -28.75
C LEU A 167 -19.02 -8.46 -29.77
N ILE A 168 -18.54 -9.68 -29.45
CA ILE A 168 -18.43 -10.85 -30.33
C ILE A 168 -17.36 -10.66 -31.43
N GLY A 169 -16.72 -11.76 -31.85
CA GLY A 169 -15.54 -11.74 -32.73
C GLY A 169 -15.73 -11.15 -34.13
N ASP A 170 -16.97 -10.96 -34.59
CA ASP A 170 -17.34 -10.33 -35.86
C ASP A 170 -17.72 -8.84 -35.71
N ALA A 171 -17.38 -8.19 -34.59
CA ALA A 171 -17.72 -6.80 -34.33
C ALA A 171 -17.15 -5.84 -35.39
N SER A 172 -18.06 -5.15 -36.11
CA SER A 172 -17.74 -4.05 -37.02
C SER A 172 -17.35 -2.78 -36.27
N GLY A 173 -16.74 -1.81 -36.96
CA GLY A 173 -16.47 -0.48 -36.41
C GLY A 173 -17.74 0.20 -35.87
N GLU A 174 -18.87 0.06 -36.55
CA GLU A 174 -20.16 0.57 -36.08
C GLU A 174 -20.56 -0.03 -34.72
N ARG A 175 -20.34 -1.34 -34.51
CA ARG A 175 -20.62 -2.00 -33.24
C ARG A 175 -19.72 -1.49 -32.12
N TYR A 176 -18.43 -1.29 -32.41
CA TYR A 176 -17.48 -0.65 -31.49
C TYR A 176 -17.93 0.77 -31.09
N GLY A 177 -18.23 1.62 -32.07
CA GLY A 177 -18.63 3.01 -31.82
C GLY A 177 -19.92 3.13 -31.01
N LYS A 178 -20.94 2.33 -31.34
CA LYS A 178 -22.23 2.32 -30.60
C LYS A 178 -22.07 1.83 -29.16
N ALA A 179 -21.38 0.72 -28.96
CA ALA A 179 -21.15 0.18 -27.62
C ALA A 179 -20.29 1.13 -26.77
N LEU A 180 -19.24 1.70 -27.35
CA LEU A 180 -18.40 2.68 -26.65
C LEU A 180 -19.21 3.92 -26.27
N SER A 181 -20.03 4.47 -27.17
CA SER A 181 -20.88 5.63 -26.88
C SER A 181 -21.84 5.40 -25.71
N ALA A 182 -22.41 4.18 -25.60
CA ALA A 182 -23.27 3.79 -24.47
C ALA A 182 -22.50 3.72 -23.14
N VAL A 183 -21.29 3.15 -23.15
CA VAL A 183 -20.43 3.05 -21.96
C VAL A 183 -19.88 4.42 -21.53
N LEU A 184 -19.53 5.30 -22.49
CA LEU A 184 -19.07 6.65 -22.20
C LEU A 184 -20.12 7.54 -21.49
N LEU A 185 -21.40 7.14 -21.53
CA LEU A 185 -22.50 7.80 -20.83
C LEU A 185 -22.79 7.23 -19.43
N ASP A 186 -22.19 6.08 -19.11
CA ASP A 186 -22.47 5.39 -17.86
C ASP A 186 -21.87 6.16 -16.66
N ARG A 187 -22.71 6.44 -15.66
CA ARG A 187 -22.29 7.19 -14.46
C ARG A 187 -21.48 6.33 -13.47
N ASN A 188 -21.48 5.02 -13.67
CA ASN A 188 -20.78 4.07 -12.82
C ASN A 188 -19.39 3.69 -13.36
N THR A 189 -18.96 4.33 -14.44
CA THR A 189 -17.70 4.07 -15.12
C THR A 189 -16.77 5.27 -14.97
N ASP A 190 -15.53 5.04 -14.57
CA ASP A 190 -14.51 6.10 -14.38
C ASP A 190 -13.45 6.10 -15.47
N ALA A 191 -13.28 4.98 -16.18
CA ALA A 191 -12.42 4.81 -17.34
C ALA A 191 -12.93 3.67 -18.23
N VAL A 192 -12.51 3.67 -19.50
CA VAL A 192 -12.82 2.59 -20.44
C VAL A 192 -11.55 1.98 -21.06
N LEU A 193 -11.48 0.66 -21.09
CA LEU A 193 -10.50 -0.10 -21.84
C LEU A 193 -11.20 -0.73 -23.04
N VAL A 194 -10.83 -0.31 -24.26
CA VAL A 194 -11.34 -0.89 -25.49
C VAL A 194 -10.30 -1.86 -26.06
N MET A 195 -10.74 -3.07 -26.39
CA MET A 195 -9.86 -4.15 -26.81
C MET A 195 -10.30 -4.72 -28.15
N ASN A 196 -9.33 -5.15 -28.93
CA ASN A 196 -9.55 -5.86 -30.18
C ASN A 196 -8.60 -7.05 -30.31
N CYS A 197 -9.18 -8.23 -30.52
CA CYS A 197 -8.51 -9.41 -31.03
C CYS A 197 -8.76 -9.47 -32.55
N PRO A 198 -7.72 -9.30 -33.39
CA PRO A 198 -7.89 -9.38 -34.84
C PRO A 198 -8.48 -10.72 -35.28
N THR A 199 -9.46 -10.67 -36.18
CA THR A 199 -10.04 -11.86 -36.81
C THR A 199 -9.92 -11.75 -38.33
N ALA A 200 -10.13 -12.85 -39.04
CA ALA A 200 -10.12 -12.83 -40.51
C ALA A 200 -11.41 -12.22 -41.11
N VAL A 201 -12.41 -11.90 -40.27
CA VAL A 201 -13.76 -11.52 -40.71
C VAL A 201 -13.91 -10.00 -40.81
N VAL A 202 -13.28 -9.25 -39.91
CA VAL A 202 -13.38 -7.79 -39.83
C VAL A 202 -12.00 -7.17 -39.67
N ASP A 203 -11.76 -6.07 -40.39
CA ASP A 203 -10.53 -5.30 -40.28
C ASP A 203 -10.46 -4.56 -38.94
N SER A 204 -9.42 -4.87 -38.15
CA SER A 204 -9.13 -4.21 -36.88
C SER A 204 -9.02 -2.69 -36.98
N LEU A 205 -8.62 -2.16 -38.14
CA LEU A 205 -8.52 -0.72 -38.39
C LEU A 205 -9.88 -0.03 -38.44
N ASP A 206 -10.93 -0.74 -38.86
CA ASP A 206 -12.31 -0.21 -38.87
C ASP A 206 -12.78 0.05 -37.43
N GLY A 207 -12.56 -0.92 -36.53
CA GLY A 207 -12.78 -0.76 -35.10
C GLY A 207 -12.01 0.41 -34.50
N ALA A 208 -10.72 0.56 -34.86
CA ALA A 208 -9.89 1.64 -34.35
C ALA A 208 -10.38 3.02 -34.79
N LYS A 209 -10.78 3.19 -36.05
CA LYS A 209 -11.34 4.45 -36.57
C LYS A 209 -12.62 4.85 -35.83
N ALA A 210 -13.52 3.89 -35.62
CA ALA A 210 -14.77 4.15 -34.92
C ALA A 210 -14.54 4.54 -33.44
N VAL A 211 -13.54 3.94 -32.78
CA VAL A 211 -13.15 4.31 -31.41
C VAL A 211 -12.62 5.75 -31.37
N VAL A 212 -11.73 6.12 -32.31
CA VAL A 212 -11.20 7.50 -32.39
C VAL A 212 -12.32 8.50 -32.60
N GLU A 213 -13.19 8.28 -33.59
CA GLU A 213 -14.31 9.17 -33.90
C GLU A 213 -15.25 9.34 -32.68
N CYS A 214 -15.52 8.24 -31.98
CA CYS A 214 -16.35 8.27 -30.77
C CYS A 214 -15.69 9.10 -29.66
N LEU A 215 -14.38 8.96 -29.44
CA LEU A 215 -13.65 9.69 -28.39
C LEU A 215 -13.44 11.17 -28.73
N GLU A 216 -13.24 11.53 -30.01
CA GLU A 216 -13.16 12.93 -30.44
C GLU A 216 -14.44 13.71 -30.12
N SER A 217 -15.59 13.06 -30.23
CA SER A 217 -16.89 13.69 -30.00
C SER A 217 -17.22 13.90 -28.51
N ARG A 218 -16.40 13.36 -27.59
CA ARG A 218 -16.74 13.20 -26.17
C ARG A 218 -15.56 13.55 -25.26
N ASP A 219 -15.55 14.79 -24.76
CA ASP A 219 -14.70 15.17 -23.64
C ASP A 219 -15.24 14.52 -22.35
N ARG A 220 -14.48 13.62 -21.71
CA ARG A 220 -14.29 13.60 -20.23
C ARG A 220 -13.75 12.31 -19.65
N MET A 221 -13.98 11.14 -20.26
CA MET A 221 -13.61 9.88 -19.64
C MET A 221 -12.28 9.35 -20.19
N PRO A 222 -11.34 8.94 -19.32
CA PRO A 222 -10.13 8.28 -19.77
C PRO A 222 -10.43 7.01 -20.57
N ALA A 223 -9.76 6.87 -21.70
CA ALA A 223 -9.86 5.75 -22.61
C ALA A 223 -8.48 5.18 -22.91
N PHE A 224 -8.40 3.85 -22.84
CA PHE A 224 -7.22 3.05 -23.10
C PHE A 224 -7.56 2.05 -24.20
N THR A 225 -6.59 1.74 -25.06
CA THR A 225 -6.80 0.77 -26.15
C THR A 225 -5.82 -0.38 -26.07
N CYS A 226 -6.29 -1.60 -26.32
CA CYS A 226 -5.45 -2.80 -26.43
C CYS A 226 -5.80 -3.56 -27.71
N TRP A 227 -5.01 -3.37 -28.76
CA TRP A 227 -5.16 -4.10 -30.01
C TRP A 227 -4.14 -5.23 -30.02
N LEU A 228 -4.60 -6.46 -29.80
CA LEU A 228 -3.76 -7.63 -29.60
C LEU A 228 -3.09 -8.08 -30.90
N GLY A 229 -1.87 -8.60 -30.79
CA GLY A 229 -1.10 -9.08 -31.93
C GLY A 229 -0.16 -8.03 -32.49
N GLU A 230 0.59 -8.43 -33.51
CA GLU A 230 1.73 -7.64 -34.02
C GLU A 230 1.35 -6.95 -35.34
N THR A 231 1.44 -7.65 -36.47
CA THR A 231 1.37 -7.02 -37.81
C THR A 231 0.02 -6.38 -38.14
N ALA A 232 -1.10 -7.04 -37.84
CA ALA A 232 -2.44 -6.56 -38.22
C ALA A 232 -2.90 -5.30 -37.46
N THR A 233 -2.22 -4.96 -36.37
CA THR A 233 -2.65 -3.91 -35.44
C THR A 233 -1.73 -2.69 -35.43
N ILE A 234 -0.60 -2.72 -36.12
CA ILE A 234 0.36 -1.59 -36.18
C ILE A 234 -0.33 -0.30 -36.63
N GLU A 235 -1.12 -0.35 -37.70
CA GLU A 235 -1.80 0.84 -38.22
C GLU A 235 -2.87 1.35 -37.23
N SER A 236 -3.57 0.45 -36.54
CA SER A 236 -4.53 0.82 -35.48
C SER A 236 -3.83 1.52 -34.31
N ARG A 237 -2.70 0.97 -33.84
CA ARG A 237 -1.91 1.57 -32.76
C ARG A 237 -1.31 2.92 -33.16
N ARG A 238 -0.83 3.06 -34.40
CA ARG A 238 -0.37 4.34 -34.95
C ARG A 238 -1.48 5.39 -34.97
N LEU A 239 -2.69 4.99 -35.37
CA LEU A 239 -3.86 5.85 -35.37
C LEU A 239 -4.20 6.35 -33.95
N PHE A 240 -4.19 5.47 -32.94
CA PHE A 240 -4.41 5.88 -31.55
C PHE A 240 -3.32 6.85 -31.05
N ALA A 241 -2.05 6.53 -31.30
CA ALA A 241 -0.93 7.37 -30.90
C ALA A 241 -0.98 8.77 -31.55
N ALA A 242 -1.35 8.85 -32.83
CA ALA A 242 -1.52 10.12 -33.55
C ALA A 242 -2.62 11.00 -32.94
N ASN A 243 -3.65 10.37 -32.35
CA ASN A 243 -4.76 11.02 -31.66
C ASN A 243 -4.57 11.13 -30.14
N ARG A 244 -3.35 10.83 -29.63
CA ARG A 244 -3.00 10.87 -28.20
C ARG A 244 -3.85 9.96 -27.31
N ILE A 245 -4.37 8.86 -27.86
CA ILE A 245 -5.04 7.80 -27.12
C ILE A 245 -3.98 6.76 -26.72
N PRO A 246 -3.75 6.51 -25.41
CA PRO A 246 -2.82 5.51 -24.94
C PRO A 246 -3.21 4.12 -25.43
N THR A 247 -2.27 3.45 -26.08
CA THR A 247 -2.47 2.14 -26.69
C THR A 247 -1.39 1.16 -26.27
N TYR A 248 -1.79 -0.08 -26.03
CA TYR A 248 -0.94 -1.15 -25.49
C TYR A 248 -1.08 -2.44 -26.31
N GLU A 249 -0.15 -3.36 -26.11
CA GLU A 249 -0.08 -4.61 -26.88
C GLU A 249 -0.75 -5.76 -26.15
N THR A 250 -0.81 -5.69 -24.81
CA THR A 250 -1.37 -6.74 -23.97
C THR A 250 -2.43 -6.20 -22.99
N PRO A 251 -3.37 -7.05 -22.54
CA PRO A 251 -4.35 -6.68 -21.52
C PRO A 251 -3.70 -6.20 -20.22
N ASN A 252 -2.67 -6.91 -19.74
CA ASN A 252 -1.94 -6.56 -18.53
C ASN A 252 -1.30 -5.17 -18.62
N GLU A 253 -0.67 -4.83 -19.76
CA GLU A 253 -0.10 -3.49 -19.96
C GLU A 253 -1.15 -2.39 -19.88
N ALA A 254 -2.30 -2.59 -20.53
CA ALA A 254 -3.39 -1.60 -20.55
C ALA A 254 -4.02 -1.42 -19.17
N VAL A 255 -4.26 -2.52 -18.45
CA VAL A 255 -4.79 -2.49 -17.09
C VAL A 255 -3.79 -1.86 -16.12
N ARG A 256 -2.51 -2.22 -16.21
CA ARG A 256 -1.46 -1.61 -15.40
C ARG A 256 -1.39 -0.11 -15.63
N ALA A 257 -1.49 0.35 -16.87
CA ALA A 257 -1.51 1.78 -17.17
C ALA A 257 -2.71 2.52 -16.57
N PHE A 258 -3.91 1.89 -16.60
CA PHE A 258 -5.07 2.40 -15.89
C PHE A 258 -4.81 2.49 -14.37
N MET A 259 -4.26 1.42 -13.76
CA MET A 259 -3.97 1.39 -12.33
C MET A 259 -2.85 2.34 -11.92
N GLN A 260 -1.90 2.64 -12.81
CA GLN A 260 -0.92 3.71 -12.64
C GLN A 260 -1.57 5.08 -12.61
N LEU A 261 -2.58 5.34 -13.45
CA LEU A 261 -3.34 6.60 -13.44
C LEU A 261 -4.14 6.75 -12.14
N VAL A 262 -4.78 5.66 -11.67
CA VAL A 262 -5.48 5.61 -10.37
C VAL A 262 -4.51 5.85 -9.22
N SER A 263 -3.38 5.15 -9.19
CA SER A 263 -2.36 5.28 -8.14
C SER A 263 -1.75 6.68 -8.12
N TYR A 264 -1.44 7.24 -9.29
CA TYR A 264 -0.93 8.60 -9.40
C TYR A 264 -1.94 9.61 -8.84
N ARG A 265 -3.23 9.48 -9.17
CA ARG A 265 -4.26 10.34 -8.57
C ARG A 265 -4.31 10.20 -7.05
N ARG A 266 -4.37 8.97 -6.51
CA ARG A 266 -4.39 8.75 -5.05
C ARG A 266 -3.19 9.42 -4.37
N ASN A 267 -2.01 9.36 -5.00
CA ASN A 267 -0.81 10.04 -4.50
C ASN A 267 -0.92 11.57 -4.59
N GLN A 268 -1.56 12.12 -5.63
CA GLN A 268 -1.84 13.55 -5.75
C GLN A 268 -2.85 14.03 -4.70
N ASP A 269 -3.88 13.24 -4.41
CA ASP A 269 -4.84 13.52 -3.34
C ASP A 269 -4.10 13.55 -1.97
N LEU A 270 -3.29 12.52 -1.67
CA LEU A 270 -2.43 12.46 -0.48
C LEU A 270 -1.43 13.63 -0.36
N LEU A 271 -0.91 14.12 -1.49
CA LEU A 271 0.02 15.24 -1.55
C LEU A 271 -0.64 16.56 -1.11
N LEU A 272 -1.90 16.77 -1.52
CA LEU A 272 -2.69 17.97 -1.26
C LEU A 272 -3.37 17.97 0.10
N GLU A 273 -3.47 16.82 0.75
CA GLU A 273 -4.02 16.71 2.09
C GLU A 273 -3.20 17.53 3.11
N THR A 274 -3.94 18.29 3.90
CA THR A 274 -3.39 18.94 5.09
C THR A 274 -3.59 17.97 6.26
N PRO A 275 -2.52 17.57 6.99
CA PRO A 275 -2.67 16.79 8.20
C PRO A 275 -3.68 17.48 9.12
N ALA A 276 -4.67 16.73 9.61
CA ALA A 276 -5.61 17.29 10.57
C ALA A 276 -4.81 17.80 11.78
N GLY A 277 -5.03 19.06 12.15
CA GLY A 277 -4.53 19.60 13.41
C GLY A 277 -5.22 18.88 14.56
N ASP A 278 -4.42 18.49 15.55
CA ASP A 278 -4.75 17.88 16.86
C ASP A 278 -6.21 17.42 17.02
N ALA A 279 -6.42 16.10 17.00
CA ALA A 279 -7.56 15.51 17.72
C ALA A 279 -7.49 15.96 19.19
N ASP A 280 -8.65 16.09 19.87
CA ASP A 280 -8.79 16.39 21.32
C ASP A 280 -8.17 15.28 22.20
N LEU A 281 -6.89 14.98 22.00
CA LEU A 281 -6.12 14.03 22.77
C LEU A 281 -5.58 14.75 24.01
N PRO A 282 -5.58 14.09 25.17
CA PRO A 282 -4.93 14.63 26.35
C PRO A 282 -3.46 14.95 26.04
N PRO A 283 -2.91 16.05 26.58
CA PRO A 283 -1.50 16.34 26.42
C PRO A 283 -0.68 15.17 27.00
N PRO A 284 0.32 14.65 26.25
CA PRO A 284 1.12 13.53 26.72
C PRO A 284 2.03 13.95 27.89
N ASP A 285 2.18 13.07 28.87
CA ASP A 285 3.15 13.18 29.96
C ASP A 285 4.55 12.73 29.47
N ARG A 286 5.17 13.62 28.71
CA ARG A 286 6.52 13.37 28.15
C ARG A 286 7.59 13.25 29.21
N GLU A 287 7.38 13.82 30.40
CA GLU A 287 8.36 13.79 31.49
C GLU A 287 8.45 12.39 32.10
N SER A 288 7.30 11.78 32.44
CA SER A 288 7.26 10.41 32.94
C SER A 288 7.81 9.41 31.92
N ALA A 289 7.45 9.53 30.65
CA ALA A 289 7.98 8.66 29.60
C ALA A 289 9.51 8.76 29.48
N ARG A 290 10.06 9.99 29.52
CA ARG A 290 11.52 10.21 29.47
C ARG A 290 12.24 9.66 30.71
N ALA A 291 11.65 9.78 31.90
CA ALA A 291 12.24 9.27 33.13
C ALA A 291 12.40 7.73 33.09
N ILE A 292 11.38 7.02 32.57
CA ILE A 292 11.43 5.56 32.37
C ILE A 292 12.55 5.20 31.39
N ILE A 293 12.57 5.84 30.22
CA ILE A 293 13.58 5.58 29.18
C ILE A 293 14.99 5.88 29.70
N ALA A 294 15.19 6.99 30.41
CA ALA A 294 16.48 7.35 30.98
C ALA A 294 16.98 6.32 32.00
N THR A 295 16.08 5.77 32.81
CA THR A 295 16.42 4.71 33.78
C THR A 295 16.89 3.45 33.06
N VAL A 296 16.16 3.01 32.03
CA VAL A 296 16.48 1.82 31.23
C VAL A 296 17.84 1.98 30.52
N LEU A 297 18.10 3.17 29.96
CA LEU A 297 19.40 3.49 29.34
C LEU A 297 20.54 3.52 30.36
N ALA A 298 20.31 4.08 31.55
CA ALA A 298 21.30 4.10 32.64
C ALA A 298 21.67 2.69 33.12
N GLU A 299 20.76 1.73 33.01
CA GLU A 299 20.99 0.31 33.28
C GLU A 299 21.68 -0.43 32.12
N GLY A 300 21.99 0.25 31.01
CA GLY A 300 22.61 -0.34 29.83
C GLY A 300 21.67 -1.25 29.03
N ARG A 301 20.35 -1.14 29.23
CA ARG A 301 19.34 -1.91 28.51
C ARG A 301 18.89 -1.18 27.25
N THR A 302 18.61 -1.95 26.20
CA THR A 302 18.04 -1.47 24.94
C THR A 302 16.56 -1.85 24.77
N MET A 303 15.99 -2.58 25.74
CA MET A 303 14.64 -3.11 25.70
C MET A 303 13.89 -2.77 27.00
N LEU A 304 12.69 -2.21 26.84
CA LEU A 304 11.75 -2.02 27.95
C LEU A 304 11.14 -3.37 28.36
N THR A 305 10.92 -3.54 29.65
CA THR A 305 10.02 -4.59 30.14
C THR A 305 8.58 -4.24 29.80
N GLU A 306 7.71 -5.24 29.80
CA GLU A 306 6.29 -5.04 29.47
C GLU A 306 5.58 -4.01 30.38
N PRO A 307 5.79 -3.98 31.71
CA PRO A 307 5.25 -2.92 32.57
C PRO A 307 5.79 -1.53 32.24
N GLU A 308 7.09 -1.41 31.94
CA GLU A 308 7.71 -0.13 31.55
C GLU A 308 7.14 0.37 30.21
N ALA A 309 6.99 -0.53 29.22
CA ALA A 309 6.41 -0.21 27.93
C ALA A 309 4.96 0.28 28.07
N LYS A 310 4.14 -0.41 28.88
CA LYS A 310 2.75 0.02 29.16
C LYS A 310 2.68 1.36 29.88
N ALA A 311 3.60 1.62 30.82
CA ALA A 311 3.68 2.92 31.49
C ALA A 311 4.01 4.05 30.49
N VAL A 312 4.91 3.80 29.53
CA VAL A 312 5.18 4.74 28.43
C VAL A 312 3.93 4.94 27.57
N LEU A 313 3.21 3.89 27.18
CA LEU A 313 1.97 4.01 26.40
C LEU A 313 0.90 4.84 27.14
N VAL A 314 0.71 4.60 28.44
CA VAL A 314 -0.21 5.35 29.29
C VAL A 314 0.19 6.83 29.37
N ALA A 315 1.48 7.15 29.43
CA ALA A 315 1.97 8.53 29.40
C ALA A 315 1.61 9.26 28.09
N TYR A 316 1.37 8.53 27.00
CA TYR A 316 0.84 9.06 25.73
C TYR A 316 -0.68 8.87 25.57
N ALA A 317 -1.41 8.63 26.68
CA ALA A 317 -2.85 8.39 26.70
C ALA A 317 -3.32 7.20 25.84
N ILE A 318 -2.43 6.25 25.55
CA ILE A 318 -2.78 5.01 24.85
C ILE A 318 -3.30 4.00 25.88
N PRO A 319 -4.58 3.56 25.79
CA PRO A 319 -5.16 2.65 26.77
C PRO A 319 -4.45 1.29 26.77
N THR A 320 -4.15 0.78 27.96
CA THR A 320 -3.58 -0.56 28.16
C THR A 320 -4.40 -1.34 29.18
N VAL A 321 -4.30 -2.66 29.14
CA VAL A 321 -4.95 -3.54 30.14
C VAL A 321 -4.36 -3.34 31.53
N VAL A 322 -5.18 -3.51 32.56
CA VAL A 322 -4.71 -3.45 33.96
C VAL A 322 -3.60 -4.47 34.14
N THR A 323 -2.43 -3.99 34.55
CA THR A 323 -1.20 -4.80 34.67
C THR A 323 -0.59 -4.56 36.04
N ARG A 324 -0.30 -5.63 36.77
CA ARG A 324 0.34 -5.60 38.09
C ARG A 324 1.57 -6.49 38.10
N THR A 325 2.65 -6.02 38.73
CA THR A 325 3.87 -6.82 38.88
C THR A 325 3.89 -7.54 40.23
N ALA A 326 4.52 -8.70 40.27
CA ALA A 326 4.68 -9.51 41.48
C ALA A 326 6.06 -10.17 41.52
N ALA A 327 6.74 -10.15 42.66
CA ALA A 327 8.06 -10.74 42.81
C ALA A 327 8.04 -12.28 42.97
N ASP A 328 6.93 -12.83 43.45
CA ASP A 328 6.78 -14.25 43.80
C ASP A 328 5.35 -14.77 43.50
N PRO A 329 5.13 -16.10 43.50
CA PRO A 329 3.80 -16.68 43.26
C PRO A 329 2.70 -16.16 44.19
N ALA A 330 3.01 -15.95 45.47
CA ALA A 330 2.05 -15.42 46.44
C ALA A 330 1.64 -13.96 46.13
N GLY A 331 2.58 -13.17 45.60
CA GLY A 331 2.35 -11.84 45.08
C GLY A 331 1.51 -11.86 43.81
N ALA A 332 1.75 -12.83 42.91
CA ALA A 332 0.97 -12.98 41.69
C ALA A 332 -0.50 -13.29 42.01
N ARG A 333 -0.76 -14.12 43.02
CA ARG A 333 -2.09 -14.35 43.58
C ARG A 333 -2.75 -13.06 44.07
N ARG A 334 -2.07 -12.28 44.92
CA ARG A 334 -2.62 -11.00 45.44
C ARG A 334 -2.90 -10.00 44.32
N ALA A 335 -2.08 -10.00 43.28
CA ALA A 335 -2.30 -9.18 42.09
C ALA A 335 -3.55 -9.62 41.31
N ALA A 336 -3.76 -10.92 41.14
CA ALA A 336 -4.98 -11.47 40.53
C ALA A 336 -6.24 -11.18 41.36
N GLU A 337 -6.17 -11.32 42.70
CA GLU A 337 -7.25 -10.94 43.61
C GLU A 337 -7.66 -9.47 43.44
N ALA A 338 -6.68 -8.58 43.29
CA ALA A 338 -6.94 -7.15 43.09
C ALA A 338 -7.54 -6.83 41.71
N ILE A 339 -7.26 -7.63 40.68
CA ILE A 339 -7.82 -7.46 39.32
C ILE A 339 -9.26 -7.99 39.26
N GLY A 340 -9.56 -9.08 39.98
CA GLY A 340 -10.92 -9.57 40.23
C GLY A 340 -11.64 -10.16 39.00
N ARG A 341 -10.91 -10.52 37.95
CA ARG A 341 -11.42 -11.17 36.72
C ARG A 341 -10.34 -12.09 36.15
N PRO A 342 -10.62 -12.91 35.11
CA PRO A 342 -9.61 -13.79 34.52
C PRO A 342 -8.35 -13.02 34.10
N VAL A 343 -7.17 -13.62 34.32
CA VAL A 343 -5.88 -12.97 34.07
C VAL A 343 -4.96 -13.80 33.18
N ALA A 344 -4.08 -13.09 32.49
CA ALA A 344 -2.87 -13.65 31.92
C ALA A 344 -1.70 -13.48 32.91
N LEU A 345 -0.93 -14.55 33.11
CA LEU A 345 0.30 -14.55 33.88
C LEU A 345 1.49 -14.66 32.92
N LYS A 346 2.42 -13.71 33.01
CA LYS A 346 3.61 -13.66 32.15
C LYS A 346 4.87 -13.54 33.00
N ILE A 347 5.94 -14.22 32.60
CA ILE A 347 7.25 -14.09 33.24
C ILE A 347 7.87 -12.72 32.95
N LEU A 348 8.46 -12.09 33.95
CA LEU A 348 9.30 -10.90 33.78
C LEU A 348 10.77 -11.30 33.89
N SER A 349 11.48 -11.22 32.78
CA SER A 349 12.90 -11.52 32.72
C SER A 349 13.57 -10.69 31.61
N PRO A 350 14.68 -9.98 31.89
CA PRO A 350 15.45 -9.31 30.85
C PRO A 350 16.15 -10.31 29.90
N ASP A 351 16.27 -11.58 30.30
CA ASP A 351 17.00 -12.61 29.55
C ASP A 351 16.05 -13.47 28.68
N ILE A 352 14.73 -13.19 28.71
CA ILE A 352 13.69 -13.93 27.98
C ILE A 352 12.85 -12.95 27.16
N SER A 353 13.18 -12.80 25.87
CA SER A 353 12.41 -11.98 24.93
C SER A 353 11.14 -12.69 24.43
N HIS A 354 11.27 -13.93 23.93
CA HIS A 354 10.15 -14.76 23.46
C HIS A 354 9.60 -15.62 24.60
N LYS A 355 8.71 -15.02 25.40
CA LYS A 355 8.16 -15.65 26.62
C LYS A 355 7.40 -16.96 26.33
N SER A 356 6.63 -17.00 25.25
CA SER A 356 5.80 -18.17 24.90
C SER A 356 6.65 -19.43 24.64
N ASP A 357 7.82 -19.28 24.00
CA ASP A 357 8.70 -20.38 23.59
C ASP A 357 9.28 -21.17 24.78
N VAL A 358 9.36 -20.51 25.93
CA VAL A 358 9.86 -21.06 27.18
C VAL A 358 8.75 -21.35 28.18
N GLY A 359 7.48 -21.29 27.75
CA GLY A 359 6.33 -21.47 28.63
C GLY A 359 6.15 -20.35 29.64
N GLY A 360 6.71 -19.17 29.39
CA GLY A 360 6.63 -17.97 30.21
C GLY A 360 5.34 -17.17 30.06
N VAL A 361 4.29 -17.76 29.47
CA VAL A 361 2.95 -17.19 29.35
C VAL A 361 1.93 -18.26 29.76
N ARG A 362 0.95 -17.88 30.58
CA ARG A 362 -0.24 -18.66 30.93
C ARG A 362 -1.45 -17.74 30.79
N LEU A 363 -2.44 -18.17 30.01
CA LEU A 363 -3.65 -17.40 29.70
C LEU A 363 -4.85 -18.00 30.44
N ASP A 364 -5.96 -17.26 30.44
CA ASP A 364 -7.27 -17.73 30.92
C ASP A 364 -7.25 -18.30 32.36
N LEU A 365 -6.54 -17.63 33.26
CA LEU A 365 -6.48 -18.03 34.67
C LEU A 365 -7.64 -17.40 35.44
N ASP A 366 -8.67 -18.20 35.72
CA ASP A 366 -9.95 -17.74 36.29
C ASP A 366 -9.91 -17.47 37.80
N THR A 367 -8.96 -18.05 38.52
CA THR A 367 -8.91 -17.94 39.99
C THR A 367 -7.52 -17.53 40.50
N PRO A 368 -7.44 -16.76 41.60
CA PRO A 368 -6.15 -16.41 42.18
C PRO A 368 -5.30 -17.61 42.62
N ALA A 369 -5.94 -18.71 43.04
CA ALA A 369 -5.24 -19.95 43.37
C ALA A 369 -4.61 -20.60 42.13
N ALA A 370 -5.31 -20.60 40.99
CA ALA A 370 -4.75 -21.08 39.72
C ALA A 370 -3.56 -20.23 39.26
N VAL A 371 -3.58 -18.91 39.53
CA VAL A 371 -2.44 -18.02 39.25
C VAL A 371 -1.22 -18.35 40.10
N GLU A 372 -1.41 -18.64 41.39
CA GLU A 372 -0.30 -19.04 42.26
C GLU A 372 0.34 -20.34 41.79
N GLU A 373 -0.47 -21.34 41.45
CA GLU A 373 0.01 -22.64 40.98
C GLU A 373 0.74 -22.50 39.63
N ALA A 374 0.13 -21.82 38.66
CA ALA A 374 0.73 -21.54 37.36
C ALA A 374 2.07 -20.79 37.50
N ALA A 375 2.20 -19.88 38.46
CA ALA A 375 3.45 -19.17 38.75
C ALA A 375 4.55 -20.10 39.28
N ARG A 376 4.21 -21.04 40.18
CA ARG A 376 5.16 -22.05 40.70
C ARG A 376 5.63 -22.99 39.58
N GLU A 377 4.70 -23.50 38.78
CA GLU A 377 5.01 -24.37 37.64
C GLU A 377 5.86 -23.65 36.60
N MET A 378 5.55 -22.40 36.28
CA MET A 378 6.29 -21.58 35.33
C MET A 378 7.74 -21.38 35.77
N LEU A 379 7.98 -21.06 37.05
CA LEU A 379 9.35 -20.93 37.58
C LEU A 379 10.10 -22.26 37.50
N ALA A 380 9.48 -23.36 37.95
CA ALA A 380 10.11 -24.68 37.90
C ALA A 380 10.53 -25.06 36.47
N HIS A 381 9.64 -24.81 35.49
CA HIS A 381 9.90 -25.09 34.09
C HIS A 381 11.02 -24.22 33.50
N ILE A 382 10.97 -22.90 33.73
CA ILE A 382 11.96 -21.96 33.19
C ILE A 382 13.32 -22.20 33.84
N SER A 383 13.40 -22.43 35.16
CA SER A 383 14.67 -22.70 35.84
C SER A 383 15.32 -24.00 35.37
N ALA A 384 14.55 -25.02 35.00
CA ALA A 384 15.09 -26.25 34.44
C ALA A 384 15.69 -26.05 33.04
N ARG A 385 15.06 -25.20 32.21
CA ARG A 385 15.46 -24.98 30.81
C ARG A 385 16.51 -23.88 30.65
N LEU A 386 16.44 -22.84 31.47
CA LEU A 386 17.27 -21.64 31.45
C LEU A 386 17.78 -21.32 32.87
N PRO A 387 18.67 -22.14 33.45
CA PRO A 387 19.10 -22.01 34.85
C PRO A 387 19.88 -20.72 35.15
N LYS A 388 20.36 -20.01 34.11
CA LYS A 388 21.10 -18.75 34.23
C LYS A 388 20.22 -17.52 33.97
N ALA A 389 18.95 -17.69 33.59
CA ALA A 389 18.08 -16.56 33.31
C ALA A 389 17.72 -15.82 34.60
N ARG A 390 17.88 -14.50 34.59
CA ARG A 390 17.47 -13.62 35.68
C ARG A 390 15.96 -13.47 35.63
N ILE A 391 15.27 -13.87 36.70
CA ILE A 391 13.82 -13.72 36.82
C ILE A 391 13.53 -12.54 37.74
N GLY A 392 12.88 -11.51 37.21
CA GLY A 392 12.44 -10.34 37.97
C GLY A 392 11.06 -10.51 38.62
N GLY A 393 10.36 -11.62 38.34
CA GLY A 393 9.04 -11.94 38.87
C GLY A 393 8.03 -12.18 37.76
N PHE A 394 6.82 -11.65 37.92
CA PHE A 394 5.67 -11.87 37.05
C PHE A 394 4.94 -10.57 36.72
N ALA A 395 4.35 -10.51 35.54
CA ALA A 395 3.29 -9.58 35.19
C ALA A 395 1.96 -10.34 35.19
N VAL A 396 1.01 -9.84 35.98
CA VAL A 396 -0.37 -10.33 36.07
C VAL A 396 -1.25 -9.30 35.39
N GLU A 397 -1.95 -9.71 34.34
CA GLU A 397 -2.65 -8.81 33.45
C GLU A 397 -4.11 -9.21 33.29
N GLU A 398 -5.00 -8.24 33.25
CA GLU A 398 -6.38 -8.47 32.89
C GLU A 398 -6.48 -9.18 31.52
N MET A 399 -7.24 -10.29 31.48
CA MET A 399 -7.57 -10.97 30.23
C MET A 399 -8.74 -10.25 29.55
N VAL A 400 -8.55 -9.82 28.30
CA VAL A 400 -9.58 -9.17 27.51
C VAL A 400 -10.09 -10.13 26.44
N SER A 401 -11.37 -10.50 26.53
CA SER A 401 -12.05 -11.29 25.49
C SER A 401 -13.05 -10.42 24.74
N ARG A 402 -12.84 -10.24 23.44
CA ARG A 402 -13.73 -9.51 22.55
C ARG A 402 -14.11 -10.40 21.38
N ARG A 403 -15.38 -10.84 21.35
CA ARG A 403 -15.87 -11.72 20.29
C ARG A 403 -15.81 -11.00 18.93
N GLY A 404 -15.15 -11.63 17.95
CA GLY A 404 -15.00 -11.09 16.60
C GLY A 404 -14.02 -9.93 16.49
N ALA A 405 -13.19 -9.67 17.51
CA ALA A 405 -12.12 -8.71 17.41
C ALA A 405 -11.01 -9.20 16.46
N VAL A 406 -10.38 -8.26 15.77
CA VAL A 406 -9.21 -8.49 14.93
C VAL A 406 -7.97 -8.05 15.71
N GLU A 407 -6.94 -8.89 15.72
CA GLU A 407 -5.64 -8.52 16.27
C GLU A 407 -4.91 -7.63 15.27
N LEU A 408 -4.41 -6.49 15.73
CA LEU A 408 -3.70 -5.50 14.93
C LEU A 408 -2.32 -5.22 15.52
N LEU A 409 -1.34 -4.98 14.65
CA LEU A 409 0.00 -4.55 14.98
C LEU A 409 0.13 -3.06 14.64
N VAL A 410 0.65 -2.27 15.59
CA VAL A 410 1.11 -0.90 15.34
C VAL A 410 2.55 -0.79 15.84
N GLY A 411 3.44 -0.31 14.99
CA GLY A 411 4.85 -0.13 15.31
C GLY A 411 5.34 1.26 14.93
N ILE A 412 6.35 1.74 15.66
CA ILE A 412 7.11 2.93 15.29
C ILE A 412 8.57 2.50 15.21
N ALA A 413 9.22 2.86 14.12
CA ALA A 413 10.65 2.61 13.91
C ALA A 413 11.33 3.87 13.38
N ASP A 414 12.65 3.93 13.52
CA ASP A 414 13.46 4.98 12.92
C ASP A 414 14.18 4.39 11.70
N ASP A 415 13.79 4.82 10.50
CA ASP A 415 14.45 4.44 9.25
C ASP A 415 15.68 5.31 9.03
N ALA A 416 16.78 4.69 8.60
CA ALA A 416 18.06 5.36 8.44
C ALA A 416 18.04 6.47 7.38
N THR A 417 17.12 6.43 6.41
CA THR A 417 17.00 7.44 5.35
C THR A 417 15.93 8.47 5.70
N PHE A 418 14.70 8.02 5.98
CA PHE A 418 13.53 8.90 6.11
C PHE A 418 13.17 9.28 7.55
N GLY A 419 13.87 8.72 8.55
CA GLY A 419 13.60 8.97 9.96
C GLY A 419 12.39 8.18 10.46
N PRO A 420 11.57 8.75 11.36
CA PRO A 420 10.46 8.04 11.97
C PRO A 420 9.45 7.51 10.95
N VAL A 421 9.06 6.26 11.11
CA VAL A 421 8.02 5.58 10.31
C VAL A 421 7.05 4.86 11.22
N ILE A 422 5.80 4.76 10.77
CA ILE A 422 4.72 4.03 11.44
C ILE A 422 4.38 2.81 10.59
N LEU A 423 4.31 1.65 11.24
CA LEU A 423 3.87 0.39 10.68
C LEU A 423 2.47 0.09 11.24
N PHE A 424 1.56 -0.33 10.37
CA PHE A 424 0.24 -0.84 10.74
C PHE A 424 -0.01 -2.14 9.99
N GLY A 425 -0.66 -3.12 10.60
CA GLY A 425 -1.00 -4.37 9.91
C GLY A 425 -1.69 -5.37 10.80
N GLN A 426 -1.81 -6.60 10.31
CA GLN A 426 -2.36 -7.69 11.09
C GLN A 426 -1.44 -8.06 12.27
N GLY A 427 -2.02 -8.27 13.45
CA GLY A 427 -1.34 -8.72 14.66
C GLY A 427 -1.37 -10.24 14.83
N GLY A 428 -0.76 -10.71 15.92
CA GLY A 428 -0.75 -12.12 16.30
C GLY A 428 0.41 -12.92 15.73
N THR A 429 0.43 -14.23 16.00
CA THR A 429 1.56 -15.12 15.66
C THR A 429 1.72 -15.37 14.16
N ALA A 430 0.70 -15.08 13.36
CA ALA A 430 0.73 -15.24 11.90
C ALA A 430 1.13 -13.95 11.15
N ALA A 431 1.32 -12.83 11.85
CA ALA A 431 1.58 -11.52 11.24
C ALA A 431 2.80 -11.52 10.30
N GLU A 432 3.88 -12.22 10.67
CA GLU A 432 5.11 -12.28 9.86
C GLU A 432 4.94 -13.11 8.57
N LEU A 433 3.96 -14.03 8.52
CA LEU A 433 3.72 -14.92 7.38
C LEU A 433 2.79 -14.32 6.32
N ILE A 434 1.85 -13.47 6.73
CA ILE A 434 0.78 -12.95 5.85
C ILE A 434 1.26 -11.71 5.09
N GLY A 435 2.24 -10.97 5.63
CA GLY A 435 2.82 -9.81 4.95
C GLY A 435 1.88 -8.61 4.79
N ASP A 436 0.72 -8.64 5.44
CA ASP A 436 -0.27 -7.55 5.48
C ASP A 436 0.23 -6.41 6.38
N ARG A 437 0.91 -5.46 5.74
CA ARG A 437 1.48 -4.28 6.41
C ARG A 437 1.39 -3.03 5.54
N ALA A 438 0.94 -1.96 6.15
CA ALA A 438 1.01 -0.60 5.65
C ALA A 438 2.10 0.18 6.39
N VAL A 439 2.83 1.03 5.66
CA VAL A 439 3.83 1.93 6.24
C VAL A 439 3.47 3.36 5.89
N GLY A 440 3.54 4.23 6.89
CA GLY A 440 3.30 5.66 6.76
C GLY A 440 4.41 6.48 7.39
N LEU A 441 4.70 7.65 6.82
CA LEU A 441 5.58 8.64 7.44
C LEU A 441 4.69 9.57 8.28
N PRO A 442 5.04 9.90 9.54
CA PRO A 442 4.31 10.88 10.34
C PRO A 442 4.55 12.33 9.85
N PRO A 443 3.63 13.28 10.09
CA PRO A 443 2.28 13.07 10.65
C PRO A 443 1.41 12.28 9.66
N LEU A 444 0.53 11.42 10.18
CA LEU A 444 -0.45 10.72 9.34
C LEU A 444 -1.61 11.66 8.99
N ASN A 445 -2.20 11.42 7.83
CA ASN A 445 -3.37 12.11 7.34
C ASN A 445 -4.63 11.28 7.68
N PRO A 446 -5.81 11.87 7.86
CA PRO A 446 -7.05 11.12 8.14
C PRO A 446 -7.39 10.04 7.09
N ILE A 447 -6.96 10.22 5.83
CA ILE A 447 -7.19 9.25 4.74
C ILE A 447 -6.19 8.08 4.79
N LEU A 448 -5.06 8.19 5.50
CA LEU A 448 -4.17 7.04 5.76
C LEU A 448 -4.75 6.04 6.79
N ALA A 449 -5.91 6.36 7.39
CA ALA A 449 -6.58 5.54 8.40
C ALA A 449 -7.93 4.94 7.93
N GLY A 450 -8.26 5.07 6.63
CA GLY A 450 -9.53 4.62 6.04
C GLY A 450 -9.37 3.53 5.01
#